data_AF-A0A2K4ZEC8-F1
#
_entry.id   AF-A0A2K4ZEC8-F1
#
_cell.length_a   1.000
_cell.length_b   1.000
_cell.length_c   1.000
_cell.angle_alpha   90.00
_cell.angle_beta   90.00
_cell.angle_gamma   90.00
#
_symmetry.space_group_name_H-M   'P 1'
#
loop_
_entity.id
_entity.type
_entity.pdbx_description
1 polymer ?
#
loop_
_entity_poly.entity_id
_entity_poly.type
_entity_poly.pdbx_seq_one_letter_code
_entity_poly.pdbx_strand_id
1 'polypeptide(L)'
;MASLGALRSELNYWNSQVNELNGKIRKLNRRKADVNSVKTALNSNVNRNSSDVNGKIRNTSNKLDKGIDYSGKDGQLNGILSGKNEQSVGGDGSLASADSEIQREINEVERQLNDARGDLSRAQDKVQSTRQAIADEERRQREEERRRREEERRQREEEARRAAEARANSR
;
A
#
# COMPACT_ATOMS: atom_id res chain seq x y z
N MET A 1 -0.33 8.13 -35.11
CA MET A 1 0.57 7.27 -34.32
C MET A 1 1.31 8.15 -33.33
N ALA A 2 1.51 7.72 -32.09
CA ALA A 2 2.27 8.49 -31.11
C ALA A 2 3.76 8.47 -31.47
N SER A 3 4.46 9.60 -31.35
CA SER A 3 5.90 9.65 -31.62
C SER A 3 6.69 8.90 -30.53
N LEU A 4 7.90 8.43 -30.86
CA LEU A 4 8.82 7.85 -29.86
C LEU A 4 9.04 8.78 -28.67
N GLY A 5 9.08 10.09 -28.90
CA GLY A 5 9.18 11.08 -27.83
C GLY A 5 8.01 11.01 -26.86
N ALA A 6 6.78 10.94 -27.37
CA ALA A 6 5.58 10.82 -26.54
C ALA A 6 5.56 9.51 -25.73
N LEU A 7 5.89 8.38 -26.38
CA LEU A 7 5.94 7.07 -25.72
C LEU A 7 7.02 7.01 -24.61
N ARG A 8 8.19 7.62 -24.84
CA ARG A 8 9.26 7.69 -23.83
C ARG A 8 8.84 8.56 -22.64
N SER A 9 8.17 9.68 -22.87
CA SER A 9 7.61 10.52 -21.80
C SER A 9 6.54 9.77 -20.99
N GLU A 10 5.65 9.04 -21.66
CA GLU A 10 4.64 8.20 -21.00
C GLU A 10 5.30 7.09 -20.16
N LEU A 11 6.34 6.44 -20.68
CA LEU A 11 7.10 5.43 -19.94
C LEU A 11 7.74 6.03 -18.67
N ASN A 12 8.31 7.23 -18.76
CA ASN A 12 8.89 7.92 -17.61
C ASN A 12 7.83 8.25 -16.56
N TYR A 13 6.66 8.71 -16.98
CA TYR A 13 5.52 8.96 -16.10
C TYR A 13 5.12 7.70 -15.34
N TRP A 14 4.88 6.58 -16.04
CA TRP A 14 4.48 5.33 -15.40
C TRP A 14 5.56 4.75 -14.48
N ASN A 15 6.85 4.90 -14.83
CA ASN A 15 7.94 4.53 -13.92
C ASN A 15 7.94 5.38 -12.64
N SER A 16 7.67 6.68 -12.72
CA SER A 16 7.52 7.53 -11.52
C SER A 16 6.36 7.06 -10.65
N GLN A 17 5.20 6.79 -11.27
CA GLN A 17 4.03 6.29 -10.58
C GLN A 17 4.31 4.96 -9.85
N VAL A 18 5.01 4.03 -10.49
CA VAL A 18 5.46 2.78 -9.85
C VAL A 18 6.32 3.06 -8.61
N ASN A 19 7.26 4.00 -8.68
CA ASN A 19 8.12 4.35 -7.55
C ASN A 19 7.33 5.00 -6.40
N GLU A 20 6.42 5.91 -6.71
CA GLU A 20 5.54 6.58 -5.75
C GLU A 20 4.62 5.57 -5.03
N LEU A 21 3.98 4.68 -5.79
CA LEU A 21 3.09 3.64 -5.26
C LEU A 21 3.85 2.65 -4.36
N ASN A 22 5.06 2.23 -4.77
CA ASN A 22 5.94 1.44 -3.90
C ASN A 22 6.27 2.17 -2.59
N GLY A 23 6.54 3.47 -2.66
CA GLY A 23 6.75 4.32 -1.47
C GLY A 23 5.50 4.36 -0.56
N LYS A 24 4.32 4.55 -1.15
CA LYS A 24 3.03 4.56 -0.44
C LYS A 24 2.78 3.23 0.28
N ILE A 25 2.96 2.10 -0.41
CA ILE A 25 2.80 0.76 0.16
C ILE A 25 3.74 0.55 1.36
N ARG A 26 5.01 0.96 1.26
CA ARG A 26 5.95 0.85 2.39
C ARG A 26 5.51 1.69 3.60
N LYS A 27 4.99 2.90 3.39
CA LYS A 27 4.45 3.74 4.47
C LYS A 27 3.22 3.11 5.11
N LEU A 28 2.29 2.60 4.32
CA LEU A 28 1.08 1.94 4.81
C LEU A 28 1.39 0.66 5.59
N ASN A 29 2.34 -0.16 5.14
CA ASN A 29 2.78 -1.34 5.88
C ASN A 29 3.35 -0.99 7.27
N ARG A 30 4.13 0.10 7.37
CA ARG A 30 4.62 0.60 8.66
C ARG A 30 3.47 1.07 9.56
N ARG A 31 2.56 1.89 9.02
CA ARG A 31 1.35 2.33 9.75
C ARG A 31 0.54 1.14 10.27
N LYS A 32 0.36 0.09 9.46
CA LYS A 32 -0.32 -1.15 9.88
C LYS A 32 0.39 -1.82 11.07
N ALA A 33 1.72 -1.91 11.03
CA ALA A 33 2.51 -2.46 12.12
C ALA A 33 2.36 -1.63 13.41
N ASP A 34 2.45 -0.30 13.28
CA ASP A 34 2.33 0.62 14.41
C ASP A 34 0.94 0.52 15.07
N VAL A 35 -0.14 0.52 14.29
CA VAL A 35 -1.51 0.41 14.81
C VAL A 35 -1.74 -0.95 15.49
N ASN A 36 -1.22 -2.04 14.92
CA ASN A 36 -1.29 -3.36 15.56
C ASN A 36 -0.49 -3.41 16.88
N SER A 37 0.64 -2.72 16.94
CA SER A 37 1.42 -2.59 18.17
C SER A 37 0.64 -1.84 19.25
N VAL A 38 -0.01 -0.72 18.89
CA VAL A 38 -0.90 0.03 19.80
C VAL A 38 -2.03 -0.87 20.32
N LYS A 39 -2.69 -1.63 19.44
CA LYS A 39 -3.74 -2.58 19.83
C LYS A 39 -3.25 -3.61 20.85
N THR A 40 -2.07 -4.17 20.60
CA THR A 40 -1.45 -5.18 21.48
C THR A 40 -1.08 -4.58 22.83
N ALA A 41 -0.54 -3.37 22.84
CA ALA A 41 -0.20 -2.64 24.06
C ALA A 41 -1.43 -2.29 24.89
N LEU A 42 -2.51 -1.81 24.25
CA LEU A 42 -3.79 -1.53 24.91
C LEU A 42 -4.31 -2.78 25.64
N ASN A 43 -4.45 -3.89 24.91
CA ASN A 43 -4.95 -5.14 25.47
C ASN A 43 -4.06 -5.68 26.60
N SER A 44 -2.73 -5.61 26.42
CA SER A 44 -1.77 -6.11 27.42
C SER A 44 -1.81 -5.27 28.70
N ASN A 45 -1.84 -3.94 28.58
CA ASN A 45 -1.85 -3.05 29.73
C ASN A 45 -3.16 -3.17 30.52
N VAL A 46 -4.30 -3.20 29.83
CA VAL A 46 -5.61 -3.36 30.48
C VAL A 46 -5.70 -4.70 31.20
N ASN A 47 -5.28 -5.79 30.56
CA ASN A 47 -5.35 -7.12 31.19
C ASN A 47 -4.41 -7.23 32.41
N ARG A 48 -3.22 -6.65 32.35
CA ARG A 48 -2.29 -6.63 33.49
C ARG A 48 -2.84 -5.80 34.64
N ASN A 49 -3.31 -4.58 34.35
CA ASN A 49 -3.84 -3.68 35.37
C ASN A 49 -5.10 -4.24 36.01
N SER A 50 -6.05 -4.75 35.22
CA SER A 50 -7.28 -5.32 35.76
C SER A 50 -7.00 -6.56 36.61
N SER A 51 -6.05 -7.41 36.20
CA SER A 51 -5.64 -8.58 36.98
C SER A 51 -5.01 -8.18 38.33
N ASP A 52 -4.08 -7.22 38.33
CA ASP A 52 -3.41 -6.74 39.55
C ASP A 52 -4.40 -6.09 40.51
N VAL A 53 -5.22 -5.16 40.03
CA VAL A 53 -6.22 -4.46 40.86
C VAL A 53 -7.25 -5.44 41.41
N ASN A 54 -7.80 -6.32 40.56
CA ASN A 54 -8.77 -7.33 41.01
C ASN A 54 -8.13 -8.31 42.00
N GLY A 55 -6.85 -8.64 41.84
CA GLY A 55 -6.09 -9.42 42.82
C GLY A 55 -5.98 -8.72 44.18
N LYS A 56 -5.65 -7.42 44.19
CA LYS A 56 -5.60 -6.60 45.40
C LYS A 56 -6.97 -6.48 46.08
N ILE A 57 -8.03 -6.26 45.31
CA ILE A 57 -9.42 -6.21 45.81
C ILE A 57 -9.77 -7.53 46.52
N ARG A 58 -9.50 -8.68 45.89
CA ARG A 58 -9.76 -9.99 46.51
C ARG A 58 -8.94 -10.21 47.78
N ASN A 59 -7.66 -9.83 47.77
CA ASN A 59 -6.80 -9.98 48.95
C ASN A 59 -7.28 -9.11 50.12
N THR A 60 -7.64 -7.84 49.84
CA THR A 60 -8.22 -6.94 50.84
C THR A 60 -9.54 -7.47 51.37
N SER A 61 -10.43 -7.97 50.49
CA SER A 61 -11.69 -8.61 50.89
C SER A 61 -11.46 -9.76 51.87
N ASN A 62 -10.56 -10.68 51.53
CA ASN A 62 -10.21 -11.82 52.38
C ASN A 62 -9.60 -11.41 53.73
N LYS A 63 -8.83 -10.32 53.77
CA LYS A 63 -8.26 -9.79 55.01
C LYS A 63 -9.32 -9.15 55.90
N LEU A 64 -10.23 -8.37 55.31
CA LEU A 64 -11.33 -7.74 56.05
C LEU A 64 -12.29 -8.79 56.61
N ASP A 65 -12.62 -9.80 55.81
CA ASP A 65 -13.46 -10.91 56.24
C ASP A 65 -12.86 -11.65 57.45
N LYS A 66 -11.55 -11.92 57.44
CA LYS A 66 -10.87 -12.58 58.57
C LYS A 66 -10.64 -11.67 59.78
N GLY A 67 -10.43 -10.38 59.55
CA GLY A 67 -10.03 -9.43 60.60
C GLY A 67 -11.20 -8.80 61.35
N ILE A 68 -12.42 -8.85 60.80
CA ILE A 68 -13.62 -8.26 61.40
C ILE A 68 -14.53 -9.38 61.89
N ASP A 69 -14.79 -9.41 63.19
CA ASP A 69 -15.81 -10.25 63.80
C ASP A 69 -17.07 -9.42 64.08
N TYR A 70 -17.94 -9.35 63.07
CA TYR A 70 -19.19 -8.59 63.11
C TYR A 70 -20.26 -9.30 62.29
N SER A 71 -21.44 -9.54 62.88
CA SER A 71 -22.52 -10.34 62.28
C SER A 71 -23.12 -9.76 61.00
N GLY A 72 -23.01 -8.43 60.78
CA GLY A 72 -23.47 -7.76 59.57
C GLY A 72 -22.39 -7.52 58.52
N LYS A 73 -21.16 -8.01 58.74
CA LYS A 73 -20.00 -7.62 57.91
C LYS A 73 -20.17 -8.01 56.45
N ASP A 74 -20.75 -9.17 56.15
CA ASP A 74 -20.84 -9.69 54.78
C ASP A 74 -21.66 -8.77 53.89
N GLY A 75 -22.79 -8.26 54.39
CA GLY A 75 -23.63 -7.30 53.67
C GLY A 75 -22.91 -5.98 53.41
N GLN A 76 -22.16 -5.48 54.39
CA GLN A 76 -21.37 -4.25 54.25
C GLN A 76 -20.19 -4.43 53.29
N LEU A 77 -19.43 -5.52 53.41
CA LEU A 77 -18.32 -5.84 52.52
C LEU A 77 -18.78 -6.03 51.09
N ASN A 78 -19.89 -6.75 50.87
CA ASN A 78 -20.49 -6.89 49.55
C ASN A 78 -20.94 -5.54 48.98
N GLY A 79 -21.55 -4.68 49.79
CA GLY A 79 -21.95 -3.33 49.37
C GLY A 79 -20.76 -2.45 48.97
N ILE A 80 -19.64 -2.53 49.71
CA ILE A 80 -18.43 -1.75 49.44
C ILE A 80 -17.72 -2.21 48.17
N LEU A 81 -17.64 -3.53 47.96
CA LEU A 81 -16.83 -4.14 46.91
C LEU A 81 -17.59 -4.42 45.61
N SER A 82 -18.92 -4.41 45.64
CA SER A 82 -19.74 -4.61 44.45
C SER A 82 -19.42 -3.55 43.38
N GLY A 83 -19.17 -4.03 42.16
CA GLY A 83 -18.85 -3.19 41.00
C GLY A 83 -17.49 -2.48 41.06
N LYS A 84 -16.62 -2.79 42.03
CA LYS A 84 -15.27 -2.20 42.12
C LYS A 84 -14.20 -2.93 41.31
N ASN A 85 -14.55 -4.05 40.71
CA ASN A 85 -13.62 -4.79 39.86
C ASN A 85 -13.33 -3.99 38.58
N GLU A 86 -12.06 -3.93 38.22
CA GLU A 86 -11.62 -3.40 36.95
C GLU A 86 -12.14 -4.28 35.81
N GLN A 87 -12.62 -3.63 34.76
CA GLN A 87 -13.18 -4.28 33.58
C GLN A 87 -12.09 -4.61 32.55
N SER A 88 -12.37 -5.58 31.68
CA SER A 88 -11.54 -5.84 30.50
C SER A 88 -11.83 -4.82 29.40
N VAL A 89 -11.04 -4.83 28.32
CA VAL A 89 -11.24 -3.94 27.16
C VAL A 89 -12.67 -4.00 26.61
N GLY A 90 -13.29 -5.18 26.59
CA GLY A 90 -14.68 -5.33 26.14
C GLY A 90 -15.75 -5.01 27.19
N GLY A 91 -15.37 -4.88 28.46
CA GLY A 91 -16.29 -4.56 29.55
C GLY A 91 -16.38 -3.08 29.87
N ASP A 92 -15.28 -2.34 29.72
CA ASP A 92 -15.23 -0.88 29.88
C ASP A 92 -15.63 -0.17 28.59
N GLY A 93 -16.60 0.75 28.68
CA GLY A 93 -17.17 1.43 27.51
C GLY A 93 -16.19 2.33 26.76
N SER A 94 -15.22 2.93 27.45
CA SER A 94 -14.19 3.78 26.82
C SER A 94 -13.13 2.93 26.14
N LEU A 95 -12.69 1.84 26.78
CA LEU A 95 -11.72 0.91 26.19
C LEU A 95 -12.31 0.15 24.98
N ALA A 96 -13.58 -0.24 25.06
CA ALA A 96 -14.28 -0.88 23.94
C ALA A 96 -14.41 0.07 22.74
N SER A 97 -14.69 1.34 23.01
CA SER A 97 -14.71 2.40 21.99
C SER A 97 -13.33 2.57 21.34
N ALA A 98 -12.27 2.63 22.14
CA ALA A 98 -10.90 2.75 21.65
C ALA A 98 -10.46 1.54 20.80
N ASP A 99 -10.75 0.30 21.24
CA ASP A 99 -10.46 -0.91 20.44
C ASP A 99 -11.23 -0.91 19.12
N SER A 100 -12.47 -0.44 19.14
CA SER A 100 -13.29 -0.29 17.92
C SER A 100 -12.69 0.73 16.94
N GLU A 101 -12.19 1.87 17.43
CA GLU A 101 -11.52 2.87 16.59
C GLU A 101 -10.21 2.33 15.99
N ILE A 102 -9.40 1.65 16.80
CA ILE A 102 -8.19 0.97 16.33
C ILE A 102 -8.52 -0.07 15.25
N GLN A 103 -9.60 -0.83 15.42
CA GLN A 103 -10.05 -1.79 14.41
C GLN A 103 -10.52 -1.12 13.12
N ARG A 104 -11.22 0.00 13.20
CA ARG A 104 -11.59 0.78 12.00
C ARG A 104 -10.35 1.26 11.26
N GLU A 105 -9.35 1.75 11.99
CA GLU A 105 -8.09 2.20 11.43
C GLU A 105 -7.31 1.06 10.75
N ILE A 106 -7.25 -0.13 11.36
CA ILE A 106 -6.65 -1.32 10.72
C ILE A 106 -7.34 -1.62 9.40
N ASN A 107 -8.67 -1.68 9.41
CA ASN A 107 -9.47 -1.98 8.21
C ASN A 107 -9.27 -0.92 7.11
N GLU A 108 -9.14 0.35 7.49
CA GLU A 108 -8.89 1.44 6.54
C GLU A 108 -7.50 1.33 5.91
N VAL A 109 -6.45 1.09 6.71
CA VAL A 109 -5.09 0.87 6.20
C VAL A 109 -5.03 -0.35 5.27
N GLU A 110 -5.79 -1.41 5.57
CA GLU A 110 -5.88 -2.59 4.71
C GLU A 110 -6.53 -2.30 3.36
N ARG A 111 -7.62 -1.52 3.33
CA ARG A 111 -8.23 -1.06 2.07
C ARG A 111 -7.25 -0.25 1.25
N GLN A 112 -6.60 0.74 1.86
CA GLN A 112 -5.62 1.59 1.19
C GLN A 112 -4.42 0.80 0.65
N LEU A 113 -4.00 -0.27 1.35
CA LEU A 113 -2.96 -1.18 0.86
C LEU A 113 -3.42 -1.96 -0.37
N ASN A 114 -4.66 -2.47 -0.36
CA ASN A 114 -5.21 -3.22 -1.48
C ASN A 114 -5.37 -2.32 -2.72
N ASP A 115 -5.87 -1.10 -2.54
CA ASP A 115 -5.99 -0.11 -3.61
C ASP A 115 -4.62 0.24 -4.19
N ALA A 116 -3.64 0.57 -3.34
CA ALA A 116 -2.30 0.92 -3.79
C ALA A 116 -1.60 -0.24 -4.51
N ARG A 117 -1.85 -1.49 -4.11
CA ARG A 117 -1.35 -2.69 -4.81
C ARG A 117 -2.02 -2.88 -6.16
N GLY A 118 -3.34 -2.66 -6.24
CA GLY A 118 -4.09 -2.69 -7.49
C GLY A 118 -3.58 -1.65 -8.49
N ASP A 119 -3.38 -0.42 -8.03
CA ASP A 119 -2.83 0.67 -8.84
C ASP A 119 -1.39 0.39 -9.26
N LEU A 120 -0.57 -0.20 -8.38
CA LEU A 120 0.80 -0.60 -8.71
C LEU A 120 0.81 -1.63 -9.85
N SER A 121 -0.06 -2.64 -9.77
CA SER A 121 -0.18 -3.65 -10.83
C SER A 121 -0.54 -3.00 -12.16
N ARG A 122 -1.55 -2.12 -12.18
CA ARG A 122 -1.96 -1.40 -13.40
C ARG A 122 -0.84 -0.53 -13.97
N ALA A 123 -0.10 0.16 -13.10
CA ALA A 123 1.03 0.99 -13.52
C ALA A 123 2.15 0.13 -14.12
N GLN A 124 2.43 -1.05 -13.55
CA GLN A 124 3.40 -2.01 -14.09
C GLN A 124 2.96 -2.54 -15.46
N ASP A 125 1.68 -2.87 -15.62
CA ASP A 125 1.11 -3.28 -16.92
C ASP A 125 1.27 -2.17 -17.97
N LYS A 126 1.02 -0.92 -17.56
CA LYS A 126 1.25 0.25 -18.43
C LYS A 126 2.71 0.39 -18.82
N VAL A 127 3.66 0.29 -17.88
CA VAL A 127 5.11 0.28 -18.18
C VAL A 127 5.45 -0.78 -19.23
N GLN A 128 4.94 -2.01 -19.07
CA GLN A 128 5.19 -3.09 -20.02
C GLN A 128 4.61 -2.80 -21.40
N SER A 129 3.35 -2.35 -21.46
CA SER A 129 2.67 -2.03 -22.73
C SER A 129 3.35 -0.87 -23.47
N THR A 130 3.80 0.18 -22.76
CA THR A 130 4.49 1.32 -23.37
C THR A 130 5.88 0.89 -23.87
N ARG A 131 6.59 0.02 -23.16
CA ARG A 131 7.87 -0.54 -23.64
C ARG A 131 7.69 -1.31 -24.94
N GLN A 132 6.62 -2.10 -25.05
CA GLN A 132 6.31 -2.83 -26.28
C GLN A 132 6.00 -1.85 -27.42
N ALA A 133 5.18 -0.83 -27.16
CA ALA A 133 4.86 0.19 -28.16
C ALA A 133 6.10 0.94 -28.67
N ILE A 134 7.05 1.25 -27.77
CA ILE A 134 8.35 1.83 -28.16
C ILE A 134 9.11 0.89 -29.09
N ALA A 135 9.22 -0.39 -28.74
CA ALA A 135 9.93 -1.37 -29.56
C ALA A 135 9.29 -1.53 -30.95
N ASP A 136 7.96 -1.52 -31.03
CA ASP A 136 7.21 -1.59 -32.28
C ASP A 136 7.43 -0.36 -33.15
N GLU A 137 7.42 0.83 -32.55
CA GLU A 137 7.66 2.09 -33.23
C GLU A 137 9.12 2.19 -33.72
N GLU A 138 10.10 1.77 -32.90
CA GLU A 138 11.51 1.71 -33.32
C GLU A 138 11.72 0.76 -34.50
N ARG A 139 11.01 -0.38 -34.54
CA ARG A 139 11.05 -1.29 -35.69
C ARG A 139 10.48 -0.65 -36.94
N ARG A 140 9.32 0.01 -36.84
CA ARG A 140 8.70 0.72 -37.96
C ARG A 140 9.61 1.80 -38.53
N GLN A 141 10.22 2.63 -37.69
CA GLN A 141 11.13 3.68 -38.14
C GLN A 141 12.37 3.11 -38.87
N ARG A 142 12.94 1.99 -38.39
CA ARG A 142 14.06 1.31 -39.08
C ARG A 142 13.65 0.75 -40.43
N GLU A 143 12.45 0.18 -40.54
CA GLU A 143 11.93 -0.34 -41.81
C GLU A 143 11.64 0.78 -42.82
N GLU A 144 11.05 1.88 -42.39
CA GLU A 144 10.82 3.07 -43.21
C GLU A 144 12.13 3.68 -43.70
N GLU A 145 13.13 3.82 -42.81
CA GLU A 145 14.45 4.33 -43.18
C GLU A 145 15.16 3.42 -44.20
N ARG A 146 15.05 2.10 -44.05
CA ARG A 146 15.57 1.14 -45.02
C ARG A 146 14.91 1.29 -46.39
N ARG A 147 13.57 1.38 -46.43
CA ARG A 147 12.82 1.58 -47.70
C ARG A 147 13.21 2.87 -48.38
N ARG A 148 13.29 3.97 -47.63
CA ARG A 148 13.70 5.28 -48.15
C ARG A 148 15.11 5.23 -48.75
N ARG A 149 16.08 4.60 -48.08
CA ARG A 149 17.44 4.43 -48.61
C ARG A 149 17.49 3.57 -49.88
N GLU A 150 16.67 2.52 -49.94
CA GLU A 150 16.55 1.67 -51.13
C GLU A 150 15.94 2.42 -52.32
N GLU A 151 14.89 3.22 -52.08
CA GLU A 151 14.26 4.08 -53.09
C GLU A 151 15.21 5.17 -53.59
N GLU A 152 15.90 5.86 -52.70
CA GLU A 152 16.92 6.86 -53.05
C GLU A 152 18.06 6.24 -53.88
N ARG A 153 18.48 5.01 -53.56
CA ARG A 153 19.50 4.30 -54.35
C ARG A 153 18.99 3.95 -55.75
N ARG A 154 17.76 3.44 -55.87
CA ARG A 154 17.13 3.13 -57.17
C ARG A 154 16.98 4.37 -58.04
N GLN A 155 16.52 5.49 -57.47
CA GLN A 155 16.39 6.76 -58.20
C GLN A 155 17.74 7.23 -58.73
N ARG A 156 18.81 7.19 -57.92
CA ARG A 156 20.16 7.55 -58.36
C ARG A 156 20.70 6.63 -59.47
N GLU A 157 20.46 5.34 -59.36
CA GLU A 157 20.83 4.36 -60.40
C GLU A 157 20.09 4.64 -61.73
N GLU A 158 18.79 4.95 -61.65
CA GLU A 158 17.98 5.26 -62.82
C GLU A 158 18.37 6.60 -63.47
N GLU A 159 18.61 7.64 -62.67
CA GLU A 159 19.13 8.93 -63.15
C GLU A 159 20.51 8.78 -63.81
N ALA A 160 21.43 8.03 -63.19
CA ALA A 160 22.74 7.76 -63.76
C ALA A 160 22.64 7.01 -65.11
N ARG A 161 21.72 6.05 -65.21
CA ARG A 161 21.47 5.31 -66.45
C ARG A 161 20.91 6.22 -67.55
N ARG A 162 19.90 7.04 -67.24
CA ARG A 162 19.34 8.02 -68.20
C ARG A 162 20.39 9.03 -68.66
N ALA A 163 21.25 9.51 -67.76
CA ALA A 163 22.34 10.42 -68.11
C ALA A 163 23.40 9.76 -69.01
N ALA A 164 23.70 8.47 -68.80
CA ALA A 164 24.60 7.71 -69.67
C ALA A 164 24.01 7.49 -71.07
N GLU A 165 22.73 7.13 -71.16
CA GLU A 165 22.01 6.97 -72.44
C GLU A 165 21.93 8.30 -73.22
N ALA A 166 21.65 9.41 -72.54
CA ALA A 166 21.65 10.74 -73.16
C ALA A 166 23.03 11.16 -73.70
N ARG A 167 24.13 10.80 -73.02
CA ARG A 167 25.51 11.02 -73.48
C ARG A 167 25.90 10.13 -74.67
N ALA A 168 25.33 8.93 -74.76
CA ALA A 168 25.58 8.01 -75.86
C ALA A 168 24.88 8.46 -77.16
N ASN A 169 23.65 9.01 -77.06
CA ASN A 169 22.88 9.50 -78.21
C ASN A 169 23.28 10.91 -78.71
N SER A 170 24.23 11.58 -78.05
CA SER A 170 24.71 12.92 -78.41
C SER A 170 26.11 12.92 -79.05
N ARG A 171 26.63 11.73 -79.39
CA ARG A 171 27.85 11.52 -80.20
C ARG A 171 27.48 10.96 -81.56
#